data_AF-A0A372QGB9-F1
#
_entry.id   AF-A0A372QGB9-F1
#
_cell.length_a   1.000
_cell.length_b   1.000
_cell.length_c   1.000
_cell.angle_alpha   90.00
_cell.angle_beta   90.00
_cell.angle_gamma   90.00
#
_symmetry.space_group_name_H-M   'P 1'
#
loop_
_entity.id
_entity.type
_entity.pdbx_description
1 polymer ?
#
loop_
_entity_poly.entity_id
_entity_poly.type
_entity_poly.pdbx_seq_one_letter_code
_entity_poly.pdbx_strand_id
1 'polypeptide(L)'
;MDKVPVDQSKQFDEHEKTLQDIFDKVPAVNRNKLSDQDDQDEFMAKYQQQHNDWGQSPELKSALIYQRTIDPETIFGQTLPLNIEEIFGYSPCPRSSSANWTLDALSNEEELDYKELMGYIEF
;
A
#
# COMPACT_ATOMS: atom_id res chain seq x y z
N MET A 1 30.08 -8.59 24.42
CA MET A 1 29.27 -9.12 23.30
C MET A 1 29.48 -8.18 22.13
N ASP A 2 30.22 -8.63 21.12
CA ASP A 2 30.54 -7.83 19.95
C ASP A 2 29.29 -7.66 19.08
N LYS A 3 28.89 -6.41 18.81
CA LYS A 3 27.82 -6.11 17.85
C LYS A 3 28.36 -6.43 16.46
N VAL A 4 27.90 -7.54 15.87
CA VAL A 4 28.14 -7.85 14.45
C VAL A 4 27.46 -6.75 13.63
N PRO A 5 28.19 -6.00 12.78
CA PRO A 5 27.57 -5.01 11.91
C PRO A 5 26.68 -5.73 10.91
N VAL A 6 25.36 -5.53 11.02
CA VAL A 6 24.39 -5.99 10.02
C VAL A 6 24.57 -5.12 8.78
N ASP A 7 25.14 -5.70 7.74
CA ASP A 7 25.35 -5.07 6.44
C ASP A 7 23.99 -4.91 5.73
N GLN A 8 23.33 -3.78 5.97
CA GLN A 8 22.00 -3.47 5.44
C GLN A 8 21.98 -3.41 3.90
N SER A 9 23.13 -3.19 3.25
CA SER A 9 23.28 -3.17 1.78
C SER A 9 22.75 -4.45 1.12
N LYS A 10 23.05 -5.60 1.73
CA LYS A 10 22.59 -6.91 1.23
C LYS A 10 21.08 -7.06 1.34
N GLN A 11 20.48 -6.47 2.38
CA GLN A 11 19.05 -6.53 2.62
C GLN A 11 18.27 -5.67 1.62
N PHE A 12 18.84 -4.54 1.17
CA PHE A 12 18.28 -3.73 0.07
C PHE A 12 18.34 -4.48 -1.27
N ASP A 13 19.47 -5.12 -1.59
CA ASP A 13 19.63 -5.90 -2.83
C ASP A 13 18.65 -7.09 -2.88
N GLU A 14 18.44 -7.78 -1.76
CA GLU A 14 17.50 -8.88 -1.63
C GLU A 14 16.04 -8.42 -1.76
N HIS A 15 15.71 -7.25 -1.22
CA HIS A 15 14.39 -6.65 -1.33
C HIS A 15 14.08 -6.21 -2.76
N GLU A 16 15.02 -5.55 -3.46
CA GLU A 16 14.86 -5.17 -4.86
C GLU A 16 14.68 -6.39 -5.76
N LYS A 17 15.45 -7.45 -5.50
CA LYS A 17 15.33 -8.72 -6.22
C LYS A 17 13.98 -9.41 -5.97
N THR A 18 13.45 -9.32 -4.76
CA THR A 18 12.15 -9.87 -4.39
C THR A 18 11.01 -9.07 -5.03
N LEU A 19 11.11 -7.75 -5.06
CA LEU A 19 10.17 -6.89 -5.78
C LEU A 19 10.17 -7.15 -7.27
N GLN A 20 11.34 -7.37 -7.88
CA GLN A 20 11.47 -7.72 -9.28
C GLN A 20 10.88 -9.10 -9.58
N ASP A 21 11.15 -10.10 -8.73
CA ASP A 21 10.61 -11.45 -8.85
C ASP A 21 9.08 -11.48 -8.67
N ILE A 22 8.53 -10.65 -7.77
CA ILE A 22 7.08 -10.44 -7.64
C ILE A 22 6.53 -9.77 -8.90
N PHE A 23 7.16 -8.70 -9.40
CA PHE A 23 6.73 -8.00 -10.61
C PHE A 23 6.71 -8.93 -11.83
N ASP A 24 7.71 -9.80 -11.98
CA ASP A 24 7.82 -10.75 -13.09
C ASP A 24 6.83 -11.92 -12.96
N LYS A 25 6.44 -12.29 -11.73
CA LYS A 25 5.49 -13.38 -11.45
C LYS A 25 4.03 -12.94 -11.41
N VAL A 26 3.76 -11.67 -11.16
CA VAL A 26 2.41 -11.13 -11.32
C VAL A 26 2.09 -11.25 -12.81
N PRO A 27 1.00 -11.95 -13.20
CA PRO A 27 0.58 -11.93 -14.58
C PRO A 27 0.40 -10.47 -14.94
N ALA A 28 1.18 -9.98 -15.90
CA ALA A 28 1.01 -8.63 -16.41
C ALA A 28 -0.48 -8.49 -16.71
N VAL A 29 -1.19 -7.71 -15.89
CA VAL A 29 -2.55 -7.30 -16.22
C VAL A 29 -2.35 -6.39 -17.42
N ASN A 30 -2.25 -7.02 -18.58
CA ASN A 30 -2.46 -6.39 -19.84
C ASN A 30 -3.90 -5.92 -19.75
N ARG A 31 -4.08 -4.65 -19.40
CA ARG A 31 -5.34 -3.91 -19.61
C ARG A 31 -5.85 -4.12 -21.05
N ASN A 32 -4.97 -4.50 -21.97
CA ASN A 32 -5.23 -4.85 -23.37
C ASN A 32 -5.77 -6.27 -23.64
N LYS A 33 -5.98 -7.14 -22.64
CA LYS A 33 -6.41 -8.54 -22.87
C LYS A 33 -7.91 -8.81 -22.67
N LEU A 34 -8.74 -7.76 -22.57
CA LEU A 34 -10.20 -7.89 -22.36
C LEU A 34 -11.06 -7.09 -23.35
N SER A 35 -10.53 -6.58 -24.47
CA SER A 35 -11.36 -5.89 -25.46
C SER A 35 -10.90 -6.25 -26.88
N ASP A 36 -11.84 -6.74 -27.69
CA ASP A 36 -11.67 -6.88 -29.13
C ASP A 36 -11.15 -5.55 -29.71
N GLN A 37 -10.18 -5.66 -30.63
CA GLN A 37 -9.27 -4.57 -31.04
C GLN A 37 -9.94 -3.40 -31.77
N ASP A 38 -11.22 -3.49 -32.12
CA ASP A 38 -11.92 -2.48 -32.91
C ASP A 38 -12.50 -1.32 -32.06
N ASP A 39 -12.59 -1.47 -30.73
CA ASP A 39 -13.19 -0.47 -29.82
C ASP A 39 -12.18 0.19 -28.85
N GLN A 40 -10.87 -0.05 -29.04
CA GLN A 40 -9.84 0.48 -28.11
C GLN A 40 -9.76 2.00 -28.10
N ASP A 41 -9.90 2.66 -29.24
CA ASP A 41 -9.82 4.12 -29.32
C ASP A 41 -11.03 4.79 -28.63
N GLU A 42 -12.23 4.22 -28.78
CA GLU A 42 -13.43 4.69 -28.08
C GLU A 42 -13.35 4.39 -26.57
N PHE A 43 -12.77 3.24 -26.19
CA PHE A 43 -12.51 2.92 -24.79
C PHE A 43 -11.47 3.84 -24.14
N MET A 44 -10.40 4.16 -24.84
CA MET A 44 -9.38 5.08 -24.33
C MET A 44 -9.92 6.52 -24.29
N ALA A 45 -10.71 6.93 -25.28
CA ALA A 45 -11.35 8.24 -25.30
C ALA A 45 -12.37 8.40 -24.14
N LYS A 46 -13.24 7.40 -23.89
CA LYS A 46 -14.18 7.45 -22.76
C LYS A 46 -13.47 7.37 -21.41
N TYR A 47 -12.38 6.62 -21.31
CA TYR A 47 -11.54 6.57 -20.13
C TYR A 47 -10.89 7.94 -19.86
N GLN A 48 -10.31 8.58 -20.87
CA GLN A 48 -9.72 9.92 -20.75
C GLN A 48 -10.77 11.00 -20.44
N GLN A 49 -12.00 10.88 -20.95
CA GLN A 49 -13.11 11.79 -20.65
C GLN A 49 -13.63 11.68 -19.20
N GLN A 50 -13.43 10.54 -18.54
CA GLN A 50 -13.90 10.29 -17.17
C GLN A 50 -12.85 10.55 -16.09
N HIS A 51 -11.59 10.76 -16.47
CA HIS A 51 -10.53 11.07 -15.53
C HIS A 51 -10.36 12.58 -15.37
N ASN A 52 -10.65 13.07 -14.17
CA ASN A 52 -10.31 14.43 -13.77
C ASN A 52 -8.78 14.63 -13.81
N ASP A 53 -8.34 15.87 -14.05
CA ASP A 53 -6.92 16.23 -14.23
C ASP A 53 -5.99 15.74 -13.09
N TRP A 54 -6.49 15.64 -11.85
CA TRP A 54 -5.72 15.13 -10.71
C TRP A 54 -5.31 13.65 -10.82
N GLY A 55 -6.00 12.87 -11.66
CA GLY A 55 -5.75 11.44 -11.87
C GLY A 55 -4.76 11.12 -13.00
N GLN A 56 -4.20 12.14 -13.66
CA GLN A 56 -3.29 11.99 -14.79
C GLN A 56 -1.94 12.69 -14.54
N SER A 57 -0.90 12.28 -15.26
CA SER A 57 0.40 12.97 -15.24
C SER A 57 0.30 14.28 -16.04
N PRO A 58 0.93 15.39 -15.61
CA PRO A 58 1.93 15.53 -14.54
C PRO A 58 1.40 15.76 -13.10
N GLU A 59 0.15 16.16 -12.92
CA GLU A 59 -0.44 16.56 -11.64
C GLU A 59 -0.46 15.41 -10.62
N LEU A 60 -0.77 14.19 -11.06
CA LEU A 60 -0.71 13.01 -10.21
C LEU A 60 0.70 12.78 -9.65
N LYS A 61 1.73 13.01 -10.46
CA LYS A 61 3.12 12.79 -10.05
C LYS A 61 3.55 13.79 -8.98
N SER A 62 3.20 15.07 -9.14
CA SER A 62 3.50 16.08 -8.12
C SER A 62 2.73 15.81 -6.82
N ALA A 63 1.46 15.39 -6.92
CA ALA A 63 0.64 15.00 -5.77
C ALA A 63 1.25 13.81 -5.01
N LEU A 64 1.69 12.76 -5.71
CA LEU A 64 2.33 11.59 -5.08
C LEU A 64 3.66 11.94 -4.40
N ILE A 65 4.48 12.80 -5.02
CA ILE A 65 5.74 13.27 -4.42
C ILE A 65 5.47 14.03 -3.13
N TYR A 66 4.39 14.82 -3.09
CA TYR A 66 3.97 15.54 -1.90
C TYR A 66 3.41 14.60 -0.81
N GLN A 67 2.55 13.65 -1.19
CA GLN A 67 1.90 12.72 -0.26
C GLN A 67 2.88 11.77 0.45
N ARG A 68 4.03 11.45 -0.16
CA ARG A 68 4.97 10.46 0.38
C ARG A 68 5.53 10.77 1.76
N THR A 69 5.54 12.04 2.18
CA THR A 69 6.12 12.49 3.46
C THR A 69 5.05 12.77 4.50
N ILE A 70 3.77 12.55 4.18
CA ILE A 70 2.65 12.87 5.07
C ILE A 70 2.28 11.61 5.83
N ASP A 71 2.31 11.69 7.16
CA ASP A 71 1.90 10.58 8.02
C ASP A 71 0.38 10.35 7.91
N PRO A 72 -0.09 9.20 7.40
CA PRO A 72 -1.50 8.89 7.28
C PRO A 72 -2.21 8.81 8.65
N GLU A 73 -1.51 8.45 9.73
CA GLU A 73 -2.14 8.38 11.07
C GLU A 73 -2.56 9.76 11.55
N THR A 74 -1.84 10.82 11.18
CA THR A 74 -2.21 12.20 11.57
C THR A 74 -3.49 12.68 10.90
N ILE A 75 -3.81 12.14 9.73
CA ILE A 75 -4.99 12.54 8.93
C ILE A 75 -6.19 11.64 9.24
N PHE A 76 -5.98 10.33 9.23
CA PHE A 76 -7.07 9.35 9.34
C PHE A 76 -7.24 8.78 10.74
N GLY A 77 -6.22 8.92 11.60
CA GLY A 77 -6.18 8.29 12.91
C GLY A 77 -5.92 6.78 12.83
N GLN A 78 -5.99 6.14 13.99
CA GLN A 78 -5.82 4.69 14.10
C GLN A 78 -7.03 3.95 13.53
N THR A 79 -6.78 2.88 12.77
CA THR A 79 -7.83 2.03 12.22
C THR A 79 -8.57 1.30 13.33
N LEU A 80 -9.84 1.65 13.54
CA LEU A 80 -10.68 1.05 14.58
C LEU A 80 -11.11 -0.37 14.21
N PRO A 81 -11.34 -1.25 15.21
CA PRO A 81 -11.87 -2.58 14.95
C PRO A 81 -13.27 -2.51 14.35
N LEU A 82 -13.53 -3.39 13.37
CA LEU A 82 -14.83 -3.49 12.70
C LEU A 82 -15.89 -4.07 13.64
N ASN A 83 -17.00 -3.33 13.82
CA ASN A 83 -18.18 -3.80 14.53
C ASN A 83 -19.28 -4.25 13.55
N ILE A 84 -19.36 -5.56 13.31
CA ILE A 84 -20.33 -6.15 12.36
C ILE A 84 -21.77 -6.00 12.86
N GLU A 85 -21.99 -6.10 14.18
CA GLU A 85 -23.32 -6.02 14.77
C GLU A 85 -23.92 -4.62 14.60
N GLU A 86 -23.10 -3.58 14.76
CA GLU A 86 -23.51 -2.19 14.55
C GLU A 86 -23.85 -1.89 13.08
N ILE A 87 -23.05 -2.39 12.14
CA ILE A 87 -23.22 -2.09 10.71
C ILE A 87 -24.38 -2.87 10.11
N PHE A 88 -24.51 -4.16 10.46
CA PHE A 88 -25.41 -5.08 9.78
C PHE A 88 -26.56 -5.60 10.66
N GLY A 89 -26.56 -5.31 11.96
CA GLY A 89 -27.65 -5.69 12.87
C GLY A 89 -27.70 -7.18 13.22
N TYR A 90 -26.63 -7.94 12.95
CA TYR A 90 -26.53 -9.36 13.31
C TYR A 90 -25.17 -9.72 13.91
N SER A 91 -25.16 -10.79 14.71
CA SER A 91 -23.95 -11.28 15.37
C SER A 91 -23.01 -11.96 14.37
N PRO A 92 -21.71 -11.62 14.36
CA PRO A 92 -20.76 -12.25 13.45
C PRO A 92 -20.60 -13.75 13.75
N CYS A 93 -20.28 -14.53 12.71
CA CYS A 93 -19.85 -15.91 12.92
C CYS A 93 -18.65 -15.96 13.88
N PRO A 94 -18.52 -17.03 14.69
CA PRO A 94 -17.37 -17.23 15.57
C PRO A 94 -16.07 -17.11 14.78
N ARG A 95 -15.17 -16.26 15.28
CA ARG A 95 -13.89 -15.99 14.61
C ARG A 95 -12.99 -17.22 14.71
N SER A 96 -12.25 -17.51 13.64
CA SER A 96 -11.23 -18.56 13.60
C SER A 96 -9.84 -18.00 13.90
N SER A 97 -8.79 -18.84 13.83
CA SER A 97 -7.40 -18.43 14.11
C SER A 97 -6.91 -17.26 13.25
N SER A 98 -7.53 -16.98 12.10
CA SER A 98 -7.22 -15.81 11.25
C SER A 98 -7.54 -14.46 11.89
N ALA A 99 -8.27 -14.46 13.01
CA ALA A 99 -8.57 -13.27 13.77
C ALA A 99 -7.59 -12.99 14.91
N ASN A 100 -6.66 -13.90 15.19
CA ASN A 100 -5.74 -13.77 16.31
C ASN A 100 -4.39 -13.17 15.86
N TRP A 101 -4.32 -11.84 15.87
CA TRP A 101 -3.11 -11.07 15.52
C TRP A 101 -2.41 -10.49 16.76
N THR A 102 -2.71 -10.98 17.97
CA THR A 102 -2.17 -10.41 19.22
C THR A 102 -0.66 -10.54 19.35
N LEU A 103 -0.05 -11.48 18.62
CA LEU A 103 1.39 -11.69 18.60
C LEU A 103 2.11 -10.87 17.51
N ASP A 104 1.36 -10.32 16.56
CA ASP A 104 1.88 -9.58 15.40
C ASP A 104 1.70 -8.06 15.56
N ALA A 105 1.38 -7.60 16.77
CA ALA A 105 1.30 -6.18 17.07
C ALA A 105 2.73 -5.59 17.09
N LEU A 106 2.91 -4.45 16.41
CA LEU A 106 4.16 -3.71 16.45
C LEU A 106 4.47 -3.25 17.88
N SER A 107 5.73 -3.36 18.27
CA SER A 107 6.25 -2.73 19.48
C SER A 107 6.42 -1.22 19.26
N ASN A 108 6.47 -0.46 20.37
CA ASN A 108 6.67 0.99 20.31
C ASN A 108 8.00 1.37 19.63
N GLU A 109 9.03 0.52 19.75
CA GLU A 109 10.34 0.73 19.13
C GLU A 109 10.24 0.57 17.61
N GLU A 110 9.57 -0.48 17.13
CA GLU A 110 9.33 -0.70 15.70
C GLU A 110 8.47 0.41 15.07
N GLU A 111 7.49 0.93 15.82
CA GLU A 111 6.68 2.07 15.37
C GLU A 111 7.53 3.34 15.18
N LEU A 112 8.44 3.62 16.11
CA LEU A 112 9.34 4.77 16.01
C LEU A 112 10.33 4.61 14.86
N ASP A 113 10.96 3.44 14.73
CA ASP A 113 11.88 3.13 13.63
C ASP A 113 11.19 3.29 12.27
N TYR A 114 9.92 2.85 12.17
CA TYR A 114 9.11 3.04 10.98
C TYR A 114 8.86 4.53 10.68
N LYS A 115 8.47 5.31 11.69
CA LYS A 115 8.19 6.74 11.53
C LYS A 115 9.45 7.54 11.17
N GLU A 116 10.62 7.15 11.69
CA GLU A 116 11.92 7.71 11.29
C GLU A 116 12.26 7.36 9.83
N LEU A 117 12.14 6.09 9.44
CA LEU A 117 12.42 5.62 8.08
C LEU A 117 11.55 6.34 7.03
N MET A 118 10.29 6.57 7.36
CA MET A 118 9.34 7.26 6.49
C MET A 118 9.48 8.78 6.50
N GLY A 119 10.28 9.34 7.41
CA GLY A 119 10.45 10.79 7.56
C GLY A 119 9.23 11.50 8.11
N TYR A 120 8.42 10.81 8.94
CA TYR A 120 7.23 11.37 9.57
C TYR A 120 7.54 12.18 10.85
N ILE A 121 8.74 12.01 11.40
CA ILE A 121 9.21 12.75 12.59
C ILE A 121 10.27 13.76 12.12
N GLU A 122 9.98 15.04 12.28
CA GLU A 122 10.99 16.11 12.17
C GLU A 122 11.65 16.32 13.54
N PHE A 123 12.98 16.35 13.59
CA PHE A 123 13.78 16.69 14.78
C PHE A 123 14.10 18.18 14.85
#